data_AF-A0A7W9QGJ1-F1
#
_entry.id   AF-A0A7W9QGJ1-F1
#
_cell.length_a   1.000
_cell.length_b   1.000
_cell.length_c   1.000
_cell.angle_alpha   90.00
_cell.angle_beta   90.00
_cell.angle_gamma   90.00
#
_symmetry.space_group_name_H-M   'P 1'
#
loop_
_entity.id
_entity.type
_entity.pdbx_description
1 polymer ?
#
loop_
_entity_poly.entity_id
_entity_poly.type
_entity_poly.pdbx_seq_one_letter_code
_entity_poly.pdbx_strand_id
1 'polypeptide(L)'
;MPAKDELAKRRYDNLVDRLETLMTASLKPGYQGYHGQLALGSDDLEEIGGLKDARRVAREAGRRLGWQPKTQLVDGRLFVYDDREVPEEISRLAMRDAAEAMDAFMRPYLNRAPRNS
;
A
#
# COMPACT_ATOMS: atom_id res chain seq x y z
N MET A 1 -1.58 -36.12 -8.37
CA MET A 1 -2.53 -35.12 -8.91
C MET A 1 -1.77 -33.84 -9.27
N PRO A 2 -1.06 -33.79 -10.41
CA PRO A 2 -0.21 -32.64 -10.76
C PRO A 2 -1.01 -31.43 -11.29
N ALA A 3 -2.10 -31.65 -12.04
CA ALA A 3 -2.82 -30.58 -12.72
C ALA A 3 -3.55 -29.59 -11.78
N LYS A 4 -4.05 -30.05 -10.63
CA LYS A 4 -4.70 -29.17 -9.63
C LYS A 4 -3.66 -28.26 -8.96
N ASP A 5 -2.48 -28.78 -8.67
CA ASP A 5 -1.39 -28.04 -8.03
C ASP A 5 -0.81 -26.99 -9.00
N GLU A 6 -0.68 -27.34 -10.29
CA GLU A 6 -0.28 -26.40 -11.33
C GLU A 6 -1.29 -25.24 -11.50
N LEU A 7 -2.59 -25.53 -11.48
CA LEU A 7 -3.63 -24.50 -11.58
C LEU A 7 -3.62 -23.56 -10.36
N ALA A 8 -3.47 -24.12 -9.15
CA ALA A 8 -3.35 -23.33 -7.93
C ALA A 8 -2.11 -22.43 -7.96
N LYS A 9 -0.97 -22.95 -8.43
CA LYS A 9 0.25 -22.18 -8.62
C LYS A 9 0.05 -21.02 -9.60
N ARG A 10 -0.52 -21.29 -10.78
CA ARG A 10 -0.79 -20.24 -11.78
C ARG A 10 -1.70 -19.13 -11.25
N ARG A 11 -2.73 -19.50 -10.47
CA ARG A 11 -3.61 -18.51 -9.82
C ARG A 11 -2.85 -17.64 -8.84
N TYR A 12 -2.00 -18.24 -8.01
CA TYR A 12 -1.16 -17.51 -7.07
C TYR A 12 -0.22 -16.55 -7.80
N ASP A 13 0.49 -17.03 -8.83
CA ASP A 13 1.43 -16.20 -9.60
C ASP A 13 0.71 -15.00 -10.25
N ASN A 14 -0.48 -15.21 -10.83
CA ASN A 14 -1.29 -14.12 -11.39
C ASN A 14 -1.70 -13.07 -10.34
N LEU A 15 -2.03 -13.51 -9.11
CA LEU A 15 -2.37 -12.58 -8.02
C LEU A 15 -1.15 -11.76 -7.58
N VAL A 16 0.04 -12.38 -7.55
CA VAL A 16 1.29 -11.68 -7.26
C VAL A 16 1.56 -10.63 -8.32
N ASP A 17 1.46 -10.99 -9.60
CA ASP A 17 1.71 -10.07 -10.73
C ASP A 17 0.72 -8.88 -10.73
N ARG A 18 -0.55 -9.14 -10.40
CA ARG A 18 -1.56 -8.07 -10.24
C ARG A 18 -1.21 -7.13 -9.11
N LEU A 19 -0.87 -7.65 -7.92
CA LEU A 19 -0.49 -6.79 -6.79
C LEU A 19 0.81 -6.04 -7.07
N GLU A 20 1.79 -6.66 -7.72
CA GLU A 20 3.04 -6.02 -8.14
C GLU A 20 2.77 -4.82 -9.06
N THR A 21 1.84 -4.96 -10.00
CA THR A 21 1.40 -3.86 -10.87
C THR A 21 0.75 -2.72 -10.07
N LEU A 22 -0.17 -3.04 -9.15
CA LEU A 22 -0.84 -2.04 -8.31
C LEU A 22 0.12 -1.33 -7.35
N MET A 23 1.06 -2.07 -6.75
CA MET A 23 2.09 -1.54 -5.86
C MET A 23 3.08 -0.66 -6.63
N THR A 24 3.41 -1.00 -7.87
CA THR A 24 4.23 -0.15 -8.74
C THR A 24 3.49 1.14 -9.08
N ALA A 25 2.19 1.04 -9.42
CA ALA A 25 1.35 2.19 -9.75
C ALA A 25 1.12 3.14 -8.56
N SER A 26 1.25 2.66 -7.32
CA SER A 26 1.12 3.48 -6.13
C SER A 26 2.37 4.29 -5.77
N LEU A 27 3.50 4.03 -6.44
CA LEU A 27 4.73 4.79 -6.22
C LEU A 27 4.60 6.21 -6.76
N LYS A 28 4.95 7.20 -5.92
CA LYS A 28 5.09 8.58 -6.37
C LYS A 28 6.44 8.75 -7.07
N PRO A 29 6.49 9.20 -8.34
CA PRO A 29 7.76 9.35 -9.06
C PRO A 29 8.80 10.22 -8.33
N GLY A 30 8.35 11.27 -7.65
CA GLY A 30 9.22 12.16 -6.87
C GLY A 30 9.92 11.50 -5.67
N TYR A 31 9.46 10.32 -5.22
CA TYR A 31 10.07 9.59 -4.11
C TYR A 31 11.09 8.54 -4.59
N GLN A 32 11.40 8.50 -5.88
CA GLN A 32 12.46 7.67 -6.45
C GLN A 32 12.33 6.16 -6.09
N GLY A 33 11.09 5.68 -5.95
CA GLY A 33 10.81 4.29 -5.61
C GLY A 33 10.77 3.96 -4.11
N TYR A 34 10.90 4.95 -3.23
CA TYR A 34 10.66 4.81 -1.78
C TYR A 34 9.22 5.21 -1.40
N HIS A 35 8.85 4.95 -0.14
CA HIS A 35 7.53 5.26 0.42
C HIS A 35 6.36 4.62 -0.35
N GLY A 36 6.60 3.43 -0.92
CA GLY A 36 5.54 2.65 -1.53
C GLY A 36 4.54 2.14 -0.50
N GLN A 37 3.25 2.29 -0.80
CA GLN A 37 2.16 1.79 0.04
C GLN A 37 0.95 1.36 -0.81
N LEU A 38 0.23 0.35 -0.35
CA LEU A 38 -1.02 -0.11 -0.94
C LEU A 38 -2.01 -0.45 0.18
N ALA A 39 -3.27 -0.05 0.02
CA ALA A 39 -4.35 -0.44 0.92
C ALA A 39 -5.34 -1.33 0.15
N LEU A 40 -5.61 -2.52 0.70
CA LEU A 40 -6.57 -3.49 0.16
C LEU A 40 -7.83 -3.47 1.03
N GLY A 41 -8.99 -3.29 0.41
CA GLY A 41 -10.29 -3.31 1.06
C GLY A 41 -10.81 -4.73 1.30
N SER A 42 -11.94 -4.86 1.99
CA SER A 42 -12.57 -6.15 2.27
C SER A 42 -12.83 -6.96 0.99
N ASP A 43 -13.33 -6.31 -0.06
CA ASP A 43 -13.62 -6.96 -1.34
C ASP A 43 -12.34 -7.53 -1.99
N ASP A 44 -11.23 -6.78 -1.94
CA ASP A 44 -9.93 -7.26 -2.42
C ASP A 44 -9.45 -8.48 -1.60
N LEU A 45 -9.65 -8.45 -0.28
CA LEU A 45 -9.29 -9.56 0.58
C LEU A 45 -10.08 -10.82 0.22
N GLU A 46 -11.39 -10.71 0.00
CA GLU A 46 -12.22 -11.83 -0.42
C GLU A 46 -11.79 -12.38 -1.78
N GLU A 47 -11.51 -11.50 -2.75
CA GLU A 47 -11.06 -11.90 -4.08
C GLU A 47 -9.74 -12.69 -4.06
N ILE A 48 -8.80 -12.31 -3.18
CA ILE A 48 -7.47 -12.95 -3.09
C ILE A 48 -7.50 -14.29 -2.36
N GLY A 49 -8.54 -14.58 -1.57
CA GLY A 49 -8.63 -15.79 -0.72
C GLY A 49 -8.53 -15.50 0.79
N GLY A 50 -8.77 -14.26 1.18
CA GLY A 50 -8.80 -13.79 2.57
C GLY A 50 -7.48 -13.20 3.05
N LEU A 51 -7.48 -12.71 4.30
CA LEU A 51 -6.38 -11.95 4.91
C LEU A 51 -5.02 -12.67 4.87
N LYS A 52 -5.00 -13.98 5.10
CA LYS A 52 -3.76 -14.76 5.13
C LYS A 52 -3.10 -14.81 3.76
N ASP A 53 -3.89 -15.06 2.72
CA ASP A 53 -3.40 -15.15 1.34
C ASP A 53 -3.05 -13.75 0.81
N ALA A 54 -3.87 -12.74 1.11
CA ALA A 54 -3.56 -11.34 0.80
C ALA A 54 -2.22 -10.89 1.39
N ARG A 55 -1.93 -11.18 2.67
CA ARG A 55 -0.63 -10.90 3.28
C ARG A 55 0.52 -11.62 2.58
N ARG A 56 0.31 -12.87 2.17
CA ARG A 56 1.33 -13.67 1.49
C ARG A 56 1.64 -13.10 0.10
N VAL A 57 0.62 -12.90 -0.72
CA VAL A 57 0.73 -12.37 -2.09
C VAL A 57 1.34 -10.96 -2.06
N ALA A 58 0.86 -10.08 -1.18
CA ALA A 58 1.35 -8.71 -1.10
C ALA A 58 2.81 -8.61 -0.66
N ARG A 59 3.25 -9.44 0.28
CA ARG A 59 4.68 -9.49 0.67
C ARG A 59 5.56 -10.05 -0.42
N GLU A 60 5.05 -11.00 -1.21
CA GLU A 60 5.80 -11.52 -2.35
C GLU A 60 5.95 -10.47 -3.45
N ALA A 61 4.85 -9.81 -3.82
CA ALA A 61 4.85 -8.70 -4.77
C ALA A 61 5.81 -7.58 -4.31
N GLY A 62 5.73 -7.16 -3.04
CA GLY A 62 6.65 -6.16 -2.49
C GLY A 62 8.11 -6.58 -2.54
N ARG A 63 8.43 -7.86 -2.26
CA ARG A 63 9.79 -8.38 -2.39
C ARG A 63 10.32 -8.31 -3.83
N ARG A 64 9.49 -8.58 -4.84
CA ARG A 64 9.87 -8.46 -6.26
C ARG A 64 10.21 -7.03 -6.65
N LEU A 65 9.55 -6.05 -6.02
CA LEU A 65 9.87 -4.62 -6.15
C LEU A 65 11.09 -4.17 -5.33
N GLY A 66 11.76 -5.09 -4.63
CA GLY A 66 12.88 -4.77 -3.76
C GLY A 66 12.49 -4.01 -2.49
N TRP A 67 11.21 -4.03 -2.09
CA TRP A 67 10.74 -3.44 -0.83
C TRP A 67 11.12 -4.33 0.36
N GLN A 68 11.04 -3.74 1.55
CA GLN A 68 10.97 -4.47 2.82
C GLN A 68 9.50 -4.48 3.28
N PRO A 69 8.66 -5.39 2.76
CA PRO A 69 7.21 -5.26 2.92
C PRO A 69 6.77 -5.59 4.35
N LYS A 70 6.08 -4.64 4.98
CA LYS A 70 5.28 -4.85 6.18
C LYS A 70 3.79 -4.79 5.85
N THR A 71 2.99 -5.40 6.70
CA THR A 71 1.53 -5.43 6.55
C THR A 71 0.85 -5.12 7.86
N GLN A 72 -0.17 -4.27 7.83
CA GLN A 72 -0.97 -3.91 9.01
C GLN A 72 -2.46 -3.91 8.65
N LEU A 73 -3.29 -4.52 9.49
CA LEU A 73 -4.75 -4.47 9.32
C LEU A 73 -5.29 -3.33 10.18
N VAL A 74 -6.04 -2.41 9.57
CA VAL A 74 -6.69 -1.27 10.24
C VAL A 74 -8.10 -1.15 9.68
N ASP A 75 -9.11 -1.20 10.54
CA ASP A 75 -10.53 -1.05 10.18
C ASP A 75 -10.97 -1.89 8.97
N GLY A 76 -10.56 -3.16 8.95
CA GLY A 76 -10.89 -4.10 7.87
C GLY A 76 -10.08 -3.94 6.59
N ARG A 77 -9.19 -2.94 6.50
CA ARG A 77 -8.30 -2.72 5.36
C ARG A 77 -6.90 -3.22 5.66
N LEU A 78 -6.31 -3.96 4.73
CA LEU A 78 -4.93 -4.40 4.82
C LEU A 78 -4.02 -3.37 4.15
N PHE A 79 -3.22 -2.70 4.96
CA PHE A 79 -2.13 -1.85 4.50
C PHE A 79 -0.88 -2.69 4.28
N VAL A 80 -0.20 -2.42 3.18
CA VAL A 80 1.09 -2.99 2.79
C VAL A 80 2.00 -1.82 2.49
N TYR A 81 3.17 -1.76 3.11
CA TYR A 81 4.09 -0.64 2.91
C TYR A 81 5.54 -1.10 2.92
N ASP A 82 6.37 -0.32 2.24
CA ASP A 82 7.82 -0.48 2.23
C ASP A 82 8.42 0.09 3.52
N ASP A 83 9.10 -0.76 4.28
CA ASP A 83 9.73 -0.43 5.57
C ASP A 83 11.26 -0.27 5.44
N ARG A 84 11.79 -0.14 4.22
CA ARG A 84 13.21 0.18 4.01
C ARG A 84 13.56 1.51 4.66
N GLU A 85 14.79 1.63 5.12
CA GLU A 85 15.34 2.92 5.52
C GLU A 85 15.32 3.89 4.33
N VAL A 86 14.76 5.08 4.56
CA VAL A 86 14.53 6.08 3.51
C VAL A 86 15.61 7.16 3.58
N PRO A 87 16.24 7.54 2.46
CA PRO A 87 17.15 8.67 2.42
C PRO A 87 16.52 9.94 3.00
N GLU A 88 17.27 10.70 3.80
CA GLU A 88 16.76 11.86 4.55
C GLU A 88 16.06 12.89 3.65
N GLU A 89 16.58 13.12 2.44
CA GLU A 89 15.99 14.03 1.46
C GLU A 89 14.59 13.60 1.02
N ILE A 90 14.41 12.29 0.77
CA ILE A 90 13.12 11.71 0.38
C ILE A 90 12.16 11.71 1.56
N SER A 91 12.65 11.41 2.76
CA SER A 91 11.86 11.47 4.01
C SER A 91 11.34 12.89 4.25
N ARG A 92 12.19 13.92 4.15
CA ARG A 92 11.79 15.33 4.28
C ARG A 92 10.78 15.75 3.22
N LEU A 93 10.97 15.31 1.97
CA LEU A 93 10.02 15.55 0.89
C LEU A 93 8.65 14.93 1.21
N ALA A 94 8.62 13.66 1.61
CA ALA A 94 7.39 12.96 1.95
C ALA A 94 6.67 13.57 3.15
N MET A 95 7.40 14.01 4.18
CA MET A 95 6.84 14.71 5.33
C MET A 95 6.19 16.04 4.93
N ARG A 96 6.85 16.83 4.07
CA ARG A 96 6.28 18.09 3.57
C ARG A 96 5.00 17.83 2.77
N ASP A 97 5.04 16.89 1.84
CA ASP A 97 3.89 16.55 1.01
C ASP A 97 2.71 16.04 1.85
N ALA A 98 2.98 15.27 2.91
CA ALA A 98 1.96 14.84 3.86
C ALA A 98 1.38 16.00 4.67
N ALA A 99 2.22 16.95 5.11
CA ALA A 99 1.77 18.14 5.82
C ALA A 99 0.89 19.03 4.93
N GLU A 100 1.26 19.23 3.67
CA GLU A 100 0.48 19.99 2.69
C GLU A 100 -0.87 19.32 2.42
N ALA A 101 -0.89 17.99 2.25
CA ALA A 101 -2.14 17.24 2.07
C ALA A 101 -3.05 17.34 3.31
N MET A 102 -2.47 17.30 4.52
CA MET A 102 -3.23 17.44 5.76
C MET A 102 -3.77 18.86 5.95
N ASP A 103 -2.98 19.92 5.66
CA ASP A 103 -3.47 21.30 5.67
C ASP A 103 -4.66 21.46 4.72
N ALA A 104 -4.51 20.96 3.49
CA ALA A 104 -5.58 21.01 2.49
C ALA A 104 -6.86 20.28 2.96
N PHE A 105 -6.72 19.13 3.60
CA PHE A 105 -7.85 18.37 4.15
C PHE A 105 -8.51 19.05 5.34
N MET A 106 -7.72 19.65 6.25
CA MET A 106 -8.21 20.27 7.49
C MET A 106 -8.74 21.69 7.30
N ARG A 107 -8.27 22.41 6.28
CA ARG A 107 -8.62 23.82 6.01
C ARG A 107 -10.13 24.11 5.97
N PRO A 108 -11.00 23.27 5.35
CA PRO A 108 -12.45 23.47 5.40
C PRO A 108 -13.05 23.40 6.81
N TYR A 109 -12.45 22.63 7.72
CA TYR A 109 -12.93 22.45 9.09
C TYR A 109 -12.45 23.59 10.01
N LEU A 110 -11.21 24.06 9.82
CA LEU A 110 -10.65 25.18 10.59
C LEU A 110 -11.34 26.51 10.25
N ASN A 111 -11.74 26.71 9.00
CA ASN A 111 -12.45 27.91 8.56
C ASN A 111 -13.94 27.94 8.95
N ARG A 112 -14.49 26.84 9.50
CA ARG A 112 -15.89 26.73 9.96
C ARG A 112 -16.07 26.93 11.46
N ALA A 113 -15.00 27.07 12.24
CA ALA A 113 -15.13 27.41 13.65
C ALA A 113 -15.71 28.84 13.77
N PRO A 114 -16.80 29.07 14.53
CA PRO A 114 -17.30 30.41 14.75
C PRO A 114 -16.19 31.22 15.42
N ARG A 115 -15.83 32.36 14.82
CA ARG A 115 -15.07 33.38 15.54
C ARG A 115 -16.01 33.87 16.64
N ASN A 116 -15.83 33.34 17.85
CA ASN A 116 -16.50 33.88 19.03
C ASN A 116 -16.22 35.40 19.03
N SER A 117 -17.29 36.16 18.80
CA SER A 117 -17.32 37.62 18.85
C SER A 117 -17.52 38.06 20.28
#